data_AF-B0TSH6-F1
#
_entry.id   AF-B0TSH6-F1
#
_cell.length_a   1.000
_cell.length_b   1.000
_cell.length_c   1.000
_cell.angle_alpha   90.00
_cell.angle_beta   90.00
_cell.angle_gamma   90.00
#
_symmetry.space_group_name_H-M   'P 1'
#
loop_
_entity.id
_entity.type
_entity.pdbx_description
1 polymer ?
#
loop_
_entity_poly.entity_id
_entity_poly.type
_entity_poly.pdbx_seq_one_letter_code
_entity_poly.pdbx_strand_id
1 'polypeptide(L)'
;MMAGVSFNTSAGLDEKIAASFAAKYEVCAVKLKVTPGYKLKALGLKIKADEIGRDKVSADYVKAFVKEKKKAWTLPLRKCQKFADRL
;
A
#
# COMPACT_ATOMS: atom_id res chain seq x y z
N MET A 1 31.62 -9.92 -0.41
CA MET A 1 30.39 -9.85 -1.24
C MET A 1 29.38 -10.84 -0.67
N MET A 2 28.10 -10.43 -0.69
CA MET A 2 26.88 -11.21 -0.41
C MET A 2 26.57 -11.56 1.06
N ALA A 3 25.78 -10.69 1.71
CA ALA A 3 24.91 -11.08 2.81
C ALA A 3 23.66 -11.73 2.21
N GLY A 4 23.51 -13.04 2.41
CA GLY A 4 22.32 -13.80 2.01
C GLY A 4 21.10 -13.32 2.78
N VAL A 5 20.22 -12.57 2.10
CA VAL A 5 18.85 -12.33 2.59
C VAL A 5 18.12 -13.66 2.52
N SER A 6 18.07 -14.36 3.65
CA SER A 6 17.25 -15.54 3.83
C SER A 6 15.79 -15.12 3.72
N PHE A 7 15.16 -15.39 2.58
CA PHE A 7 13.71 -15.31 2.41
C PHE A 7 13.09 -16.50 3.13
N ASN A 8 12.94 -16.35 4.45
CA ASN A 8 12.23 -17.28 5.31
C ASN A 8 10.76 -17.33 4.85
N THR A 9 10.27 -18.51 4.49
CA THR A 9 8.89 -18.80 4.11
C THR A 9 7.93 -18.40 5.24
N SER A 10 7.47 -17.16 5.20
CA SER A 10 6.61 -16.56 6.22
C SER A 10 5.33 -16.09 5.56
N ALA A 11 4.38 -17.01 5.42
CA ALA A 11 3.02 -16.71 4.98
C ALA A 11 2.46 -15.47 5.71
N GLY A 12 2.78 -15.26 7.00
CA GLY A 12 2.28 -14.13 7.78
C GLY A 12 3.05 -12.79 7.72
N LEU A 13 4.23 -12.69 7.10
CA LEU A 13 5.03 -11.44 7.09
C LEU A 13 4.91 -10.71 5.75
N ASP A 14 5.00 -11.46 4.64
CA ASP A 14 4.75 -10.95 3.31
C ASP A 14 3.32 -10.40 3.16
N GLU A 15 2.32 -11.10 3.69
CA GLU A 15 0.94 -10.64 3.73
C GLU A 15 0.75 -9.34 4.52
N LYS A 16 1.45 -9.17 5.64
CA LYS A 16 1.38 -7.92 6.43
C LYS A 16 2.04 -6.76 5.71
N ILE A 17 3.16 -7.01 5.02
CA ILE A 17 3.84 -6.00 4.20
C ILE A 17 2.92 -5.60 3.04
N ALA A 18 2.41 -6.58 2.30
CA ALA A 18 1.44 -6.38 1.23
C ALA A 18 0.23 -5.56 1.70
N ALA A 19 -0.38 -5.96 2.84
CA ALA A 19 -1.51 -5.25 3.43
C ALA A 19 -1.17 -3.80 3.81
N SER A 20 0.02 -3.55 4.38
CA SER A 20 0.46 -2.20 4.74
C SER A 20 0.69 -1.31 3.51
N PHE A 21 1.29 -1.85 2.44
CA PHE A 21 1.49 -1.11 1.20
C PHE A 21 0.18 -0.85 0.47
N ALA A 22 -0.67 -1.86 0.29
CA ALA A 22 -1.99 -1.72 -0.32
C ALA A 22 -2.84 -0.68 0.41
N ALA A 23 -2.88 -0.74 1.75
CA ALA A 23 -3.61 0.22 2.57
C ALA A 23 -3.10 1.67 2.40
N LYS A 24 -1.77 1.86 2.34
CA LYS A 24 -1.18 3.19 2.11
C LYS A 24 -1.52 3.72 0.72
N TYR A 25 -1.39 2.89 -0.31
CA TYR A 25 -1.65 3.28 -1.68
C TYR A 25 -3.12 3.58 -1.94
N GLU A 26 -4.03 2.80 -1.37
CA GLU A 26 -5.47 3.05 -1.49
C GLU A 26 -5.87 4.38 -0.84
N VAL A 27 -5.43 4.64 0.40
CA VAL A 27 -5.75 5.91 1.08
C VAL A 27 -5.10 7.09 0.36
N CYS A 28 -3.85 6.95 -0.07
CA CYS A 28 -3.18 8.00 -0.83
C CYS A 28 -3.84 8.26 -2.19
N ALA A 29 -4.33 7.23 -2.88
CA ALA A 29 -5.11 7.39 -4.10
C ALA A 29 -6.38 8.20 -3.84
N VAL A 30 -7.13 7.90 -2.77
CA VAL A 30 -8.35 8.64 -2.41
C VAL A 30 -8.03 10.11 -2.12
N LYS A 31 -6.99 10.38 -1.33
CA LYS A 31 -6.56 11.75 -1.00
C LYS A 31 -6.05 12.53 -2.21
N LEU A 32 -5.34 11.88 -3.11
CA LEU A 32 -4.75 12.52 -4.30
C LEU A 32 -5.73 12.65 -5.46
N LYS A 33 -6.84 11.89 -5.48
CA LYS A 33 -7.89 11.98 -6.52
C LYS A 33 -8.48 13.40 -6.63
N VAL A 34 -8.57 14.11 -5.51
CA VAL A 34 -9.06 15.50 -5.45
C VAL A 34 -7.95 16.54 -5.60
N THR A 35 -6.68 16.13 -5.65
CA THR A 35 -5.54 17.03 -5.80
C THR A 35 -5.28 17.30 -7.29
N PRO A 36 -5.29 18.57 -7.74
CA PRO A 36 -4.98 18.91 -9.13
C PRO A 36 -3.54 18.48 -9.49
N GLY A 37 -3.36 17.91 -10.68
CA GLY A 37 -2.07 17.37 -11.16
C GLY A 37 -1.73 15.95 -10.71
N TYR A 38 -2.45 15.37 -9.74
CA TYR A 38 -2.16 14.02 -9.21
C TYR A 38 -3.20 12.96 -9.57
N LYS A 39 -4.24 13.28 -10.37
CA LYS A 39 -5.31 12.35 -10.75
C LYS A 39 -4.82 11.05 -11.41
N LEU A 40 -3.91 11.15 -12.37
CA LEU A 40 -3.34 9.98 -13.06
C LEU A 40 -2.49 9.12 -12.12
N LYS A 41 -1.64 9.75 -11.30
CA LYS A 41 -0.82 9.04 -10.31
C LYS A 41 -1.67 8.40 -9.20
N ALA A 42 -2.77 9.05 -8.80
CA ALA A 42 -3.73 8.50 -7.87
C ALA A 42 -4.42 7.25 -8.44
N LEU A 43 -4.72 7.23 -9.74
CA LEU A 43 -5.23 6.04 -10.42
C LEU A 43 -4.20 4.91 -10.41
N GLY A 44 -2.92 5.21 -10.71
CA GLY A 44 -1.83 4.24 -10.65
C GLY A 44 -1.62 3.65 -9.25
N LEU A 45 -1.69 4.48 -8.20
CA LEU A 45 -1.68 4.02 -6.80
C LEU A 45 -2.84 3.08 -6.49
N LYS A 46 -4.04 3.40 -6.98
CA LYS A 46 -5.22 2.56 -6.78
C LYS A 46 -5.06 1.20 -7.46
N ILE A 47 -4.56 1.18 -8.70
CA ILE A 47 -4.30 -0.07 -9.44
C ILE A 47 -3.25 -0.91 -8.70
N LYS A 48 -2.12 -0.34 -8.29
CA LYS A 48 -1.11 -1.08 -7.50
C LYS A 48 -1.67 -1.62 -6.17
N ALA A 49 -2.53 -0.85 -5.50
CA ALA A 49 -3.17 -1.32 -4.27
C ALA A 49 -4.08 -2.54 -4.53
N ASP A 50 -4.83 -2.49 -5.64
CA ASP A 50 -5.71 -3.57 -6.09
C ASP A 50 -4.90 -4.81 -6.49
N GLU A 51 -3.83 -4.64 -7.27
CA GLU A 51 -2.90 -5.72 -7.65
C GLU A 51 -2.29 -6.43 -6.43
N ILE A 52 -1.88 -5.67 -5.41
CA ILE A 52 -1.32 -6.24 -4.18
C ILE A 52 -2.39 -7.01 -3.37
N GLY A 53 -3.65 -6.56 -3.43
CA GLY A 53 -4.75 -7.16 -2.68
C GLY A 53 -5.52 -8.25 -3.40
N ARG A 54 -5.41 -8.36 -4.73
CA ARG A 54 -6.26 -9.19 -5.59
C ARG A 54 -6.27 -10.66 -5.20
N ASP A 55 -5.10 -11.19 -4.84
CA ASP A 55 -4.92 -12.60 -4.47
C ASP A 55 -4.83 -12.83 -2.96
N LYS A 56 -4.89 -11.75 -2.16
CA LYS A 56 -4.72 -11.80 -0.70
C LYS A 56 -6.08 -11.73 -0.01
N VAL A 57 -6.80 -12.87 0.02
CA VAL A 57 -8.14 -12.99 0.64
C VAL A 57 -8.09 -13.61 2.04
N SER A 58 -6.89 -13.79 2.62
CA SER A 58 -6.75 -14.37 3.95
C SER A 58 -7.33 -13.44 5.03
N ALA A 59 -7.91 -14.03 6.09
CA ALA A 59 -8.47 -13.26 7.20
C ALA A 59 -7.41 -12.39 7.90
N ASP A 60 -6.18 -12.89 7.98
CA ASP A 60 -5.03 -12.17 8.53
C ASP A 60 -4.63 -10.97 7.67
N TYR A 61 -4.63 -11.12 6.34
CA TYR A 61 -4.40 -10.00 5.43
C TYR A 61 -5.46 -8.92 5.60
N VAL A 62 -6.76 -9.28 5.59
CA VAL A 62 -7.86 -8.32 5.72
C VAL A 62 -7.77 -7.56 7.05
N LYS A 63 -7.48 -8.28 8.15
CA LYS A 63 -7.30 -7.66 9.47
C LYS A 63 -6.12 -6.70 9.50
N ALA A 64 -4.98 -7.08 8.91
CA ALA A 64 -3.83 -6.21 8.79
C ALA A 64 -4.12 -4.99 7.91
N PHE A 65 -4.81 -5.18 6.80
CA PHE A 65 -5.18 -4.15 5.85
C PHE A 65 -6.07 -3.08 6.48
N VAL A 66 -7.14 -3.49 7.18
CA VAL A 66 -8.03 -2.55 7.89
C VAL A 66 -7.28 -1.75 8.96
N LYS A 67 -6.40 -2.41 9.72
CA LYS A 67 -5.57 -1.75 10.74
C LYS A 67 -4.60 -0.73 10.13
N GLU A 68 -3.90 -1.12 9.07
CA GLU A 68 -2.93 -0.26 8.39
C GLU A 68 -3.63 0.86 7.61
N LYS A 69 -4.84 0.63 7.08
CA LYS A 69 -5.66 1.65 6.41
C LYS A 69 -6.04 2.78 7.36
N LYS A 70 -6.46 2.45 8.58
CA LYS A 70 -6.72 3.46 9.63
C LYS A 70 -5.46 4.29 9.94
N LYS A 71 -4.28 3.67 10.00
CA LYS A 71 -3.01 4.40 10.16
C LYS A 71 -2.65 5.23 8.92
N ALA A 72 -2.90 4.72 7.72
CA ALA A 72 -2.64 5.45 6.49
C ALA A 72 -3.53 6.68 6.35
N TRP A 73 -4.73 6.67 6.92
CA TRP A 73 -5.60 7.85 7.00
C TRP A 73 -4.99 9.02 7.78
N THR A 74 -4.08 8.79 8.73
CA THR A 74 -3.35 9.87 9.41
C THR A 74 -2.12 10.35 8.64
N LEU A 75 -1.78 9.73 7.50
CA LEU A 75 -0.65 10.20 6.68
C LEU A 75 -0.93 11.58 6.07
N PRO A 76 0.01 12.53 6.17
CA PRO A 76 -0.13 13.83 5.54
C PRO A 76 -0.10 13.71 4.02
N LEU A 77 -0.81 14.62 3.34
CA LEU A 77 -0.91 14.66 1.87
C LEU A 77 0.47 14.66 1.19
N ARG A 78 1.46 15.38 1.75
CA ARG A 78 2.85 15.41 1.24
C ARG A 78 3.50 14.04 1.18
N LYS A 79 3.21 13.13 2.13
CA LYS A 79 3.72 11.74 2.07
C LYS A 79 3.04 10.97 0.94
N CYS A 80 1.74 11.17 0.74
CA CYS A 80 1.02 10.56 -0.38
C CYS A 80 1.53 11.03 -1.73
N GLN A 81 1.82 12.33 -1.89
CA GLN A 81 2.47 12.87 -3.09
C GLN A 81 3.80 12.18 -3.35
N LYS A 82 4.66 12.04 -2.33
CA LYS A 82 5.93 11.30 -2.46
C LYS A 82 5.75 9.83 -2.89
N PHE A 83 4.71 9.14 -2.40
CA PHE A 83 4.42 7.78 -2.87
C PHE A 83 3.98 7.76 -4.33
N ALA A 84 3.16 8.73 -4.74
CA ALA A 84 2.71 8.89 -6.11
C ALA A 84 3.83 9.30 -7.08
N ASP A 85 4.81 10.08 -6.60
CA ASP A 85 5.95 10.56 -7.40
C ASP A 85 7.06 9.51 -7.56
N ARG A 86 7.09 8.49 -6.71
CA ARG A 86 8.02 7.34 -6.81
C ARG A 86 7.49 6.19 -7.67
N LEU A 87 6.30 6.35 -8.22
CA LEU A 87 5.53 5.31 -8.89
C LEU A 87 5.80 5.34 -10.39
#